data_AF-A0A087THX6-F1
#
_entry.id   AF-A0A087THX6-F1
#
_cell.length_a   1.000
_cell.length_b   1.000
_cell.length_c   1.000
_cell.angle_alpha   90.00
_cell.angle_beta   90.00
_cell.angle_gamma   90.00
#
_symmetry.space_group_name_H-M   'P 1'
#
loop_
_entity.id
_entity.type
_entity.pdbx_description
1 polymer ?
#
loop_
_entity_poly.entity_id
_entity_poly.type
_entity_poly.pdbx_seq_one_letter_code
_entity_poly.pdbx_strand_id
1 'polypeptide(L)'
;MLYSILTDSLTISDVDEVIQSHLMDQSAQPTMPSVPVLHYTNKPYVRIIEQPASRSLRFRYECEIEGRSAGSIVGANNTAENRTYPTIQVMNYQGPYAVVVSCVTKDGPPYR
;
A
#
# COMPACT_ATOMS: atom_id res chain seq x y z
N MET A 1 -5.10 -36.03 -5.22
CA MET A 1 -5.08 -35.26 -3.96
C MET A 1 -3.95 -34.22 -3.97
N LEU A 2 -3.96 -33.23 -4.88
CA LEU A 2 -2.90 -32.20 -4.93
C LEU A 2 -3.36 -30.90 -5.64
N TYR A 3 -4.65 -30.58 -5.60
CA TYR A 3 -5.20 -29.39 -6.27
C TYR A 3 -6.36 -28.78 -5.46
N SER A 4 -6.12 -28.36 -4.22
CA SER A 4 -7.15 -27.61 -3.47
C SER A 4 -6.62 -26.51 -2.55
N ILE A 5 -5.38 -26.04 -2.73
CA ILE A 5 -4.85 -24.90 -1.95
C ILE A 5 -4.87 -23.58 -2.73
N LEU A 6 -5.64 -23.53 -3.81
CA LEU A 6 -5.92 -22.33 -4.58
C LEU A 6 -7.37 -21.93 -4.32
N THR A 7 -7.59 -21.07 -3.33
CA THR A 7 -8.67 -20.05 -3.22
C THR A 7 -8.95 -19.69 -1.77
N ASP A 8 -7.99 -19.07 -1.07
CA ASP A 8 -8.37 -18.21 0.06
C ASP A 8 -8.13 -16.76 -0.34
N SER A 9 -9.24 -16.09 -0.65
CA SER A 9 -9.29 -14.65 -0.85
C SER A 9 -9.04 -14.00 0.49
N LEU A 10 -7.87 -13.38 0.68
CA LEU A 10 -7.56 -12.60 1.88
C LEU A 10 -8.68 -11.57 2.12
N THR A 11 -9.31 -11.67 3.27
CA THR A 11 -10.43 -10.83 3.71
C THR A 11 -9.92 -9.73 4.64
N ILE A 12 -10.71 -8.67 4.81
CA ILE A 12 -10.44 -7.61 5.80
C ILE A 12 -10.29 -8.19 7.22
N SER A 13 -11.00 -9.28 7.52
CA SER A 13 -10.91 -9.97 8.81
C SER A 13 -9.51 -10.53 9.08
N ASP A 14 -8.81 -11.00 8.04
CA ASP A 14 -7.44 -11.54 8.17
C ASP A 14 -6.43 -10.44 8.48
N VAL A 15 -6.72 -9.21 8.04
CA VAL A 15 -5.91 -8.02 8.35
C VAL A 15 -6.13 -7.58 9.81
N ASP A 16 -7.36 -7.64 10.30
CA ASP A 16 -7.71 -7.27 11.68
C ASP A 16 -7.09 -8.23 12.72
N GLU A 17 -7.01 -9.53 12.41
CA GLU A 17 -6.39 -10.53 13.27
C GLU A 17 -4.89 -10.27 13.50
N VAL A 18 -4.17 -9.90 12.43
CA VAL A 18 -2.74 -9.52 12.52
C VAL A 18 -2.56 -8.28 13.41
N ILE A 19 -3.45 -7.29 13.30
CA ILE A 19 -3.41 -6.07 14.13
C ILE A 19 -3.61 -6.41 15.61
N GLN A 20 -4.55 -7.29 15.95
CA GLN A 20 -4.82 -7.69 17.34
C GLN A 20 -3.67 -8.47 17.97
N SER A 21 -3.03 -9.36 17.22
CA SER A 21 -1.89 -10.14 17.71
C SER A 21 -0.70 -9.24 18.16
N HIS A 22 -0.50 -8.12 17.48
CA HIS A 22 0.62 -7.21 17.72
C HIS A 22 0.39 -6.24 18.90
N LEU A 23 -0.87 -6.05 19.32
CA LEU A 23 -1.24 -5.18 20.44
C LEU A 23 -1.05 -5.84 21.81
N MET A 24 -0.99 -7.18 21.88
CA MET A 24 -0.84 -7.90 23.15
C MET A 24 0.62 -8.02 23.64
N ASP A 25 1.63 -7.74 22.80
CA ASP A 25 3.05 -8.01 23.12
C ASP A 25 3.82 -6.81 23.74
N GLN A 26 3.19 -5.64 23.93
CA GLN A 26 3.89 -4.41 24.33
C GLN A 26 3.95 -4.12 25.86
N SER A 27 3.70 -5.11 26.72
CA SER A 27 3.54 -4.84 28.18
C SER A 27 4.79 -4.92 29.06
N ALA A 28 6.01 -5.09 28.51
CA ALA A 28 7.19 -5.24 29.37
C ALA A 28 8.48 -4.58 28.84
N GLN A 29 8.76 -3.32 29.22
CA GLN A 29 10.14 -2.79 29.24
C GLN A 29 10.38 -1.78 30.40
N PRO A 30 11.50 -1.87 31.13
CA PRO A 30 11.82 -1.02 32.28
C PRO A 30 12.41 0.35 31.90
N THR A 31 12.14 1.36 32.74
CA THR A 31 12.47 2.79 32.59
C THR A 31 13.93 3.15 32.94
N MET A 32 14.62 3.88 32.06
CA MET A 32 15.91 4.58 32.28
C MET A 32 15.81 6.06 31.81
N PRO A 33 16.63 6.99 32.34
CA PRO A 33 16.39 8.44 32.26
C PRO A 33 16.72 9.08 30.89
N SER A 34 16.01 10.20 30.63
CA SER A 34 15.79 10.84 29.34
C SER A 34 16.97 11.66 28.79
N VAL A 35 17.57 11.17 27.71
CA VAL A 35 18.25 11.99 26.68
C VAL A 35 17.17 12.41 25.67
N PRO A 36 17.17 13.62 25.07
CA PRO A 36 16.24 13.95 23.99
C PRO A 36 16.64 13.17 22.74
N VAL A 37 16.27 11.89 22.70
CA VAL A 37 16.29 11.07 21.51
C VAL A 37 15.28 11.71 20.57
N LEU A 38 15.76 12.14 19.39
CA LEU A 38 14.85 12.44 18.29
C LEU A 38 14.07 11.16 18.05
N HIS A 39 12.82 11.14 18.49
CA HIS A 39 11.90 10.07 18.16
C HIS A 39 11.61 10.20 16.66
N TYR A 40 12.53 9.68 15.84
CA TYR A 40 12.08 9.03 14.62
C TYR A 40 11.07 8.02 15.10
N THR A 41 9.79 8.33 14.90
CA THR A 41 8.72 7.42 15.23
C THR A 41 9.05 6.16 14.46
N ASN A 42 9.55 5.13 15.13
CA ASN A 42 9.90 3.84 14.53
C ASN A 42 8.64 3.06 14.12
N LYS A 43 7.52 3.79 13.95
CA LYS A 43 6.23 3.31 13.53
C LYS A 43 6.31 3.01 12.03
N PRO A 44 5.77 1.86 11.60
CA PRO A 44 5.60 1.58 10.18
C PRO A 44 4.80 2.67 9.48
N TYR A 45 5.21 3.04 8.28
CA TYR A 45 4.45 3.93 7.40
C TYR A 45 4.76 3.63 5.94
N VAL A 46 3.89 4.12 5.05
CA VAL A 46 4.06 3.99 3.60
C VAL A 46 4.55 5.31 3.03
N ARG A 47 5.57 5.24 2.17
CA ARG A 47 6.08 6.36 1.39
C ARG A 47 5.83 6.11 -0.09
N ILE A 48 5.26 7.08 -0.80
CA ILE A 48 5.21 7.03 -2.27
C ILE A 48 6.55 7.49 -2.80
N ILE A 49 7.25 6.63 -3.54
CA ILE A 49 8.58 6.92 -4.13
C ILE A 49 8.51 7.27 -5.62
N GLU A 50 7.45 6.86 -6.30
CA GLU A 50 7.12 7.25 -7.68
C GLU A 50 5.62 7.56 -7.74
N GLN A 51 5.26 8.80 -8.04
CA GLN A 51 3.87 9.22 -8.18
C GLN A 51 3.28 8.76 -9.52
N PRO A 52 1.96 8.58 -9.64
CA PRO A 52 1.34 8.41 -10.96
C PRO A 52 1.49 9.67 -11.80
N ALA A 53 1.71 9.50 -13.10
CA ALA A 53 1.69 10.59 -14.05
C ALA A 53 0.27 11.19 -14.13
N SER A 54 0.17 12.52 -14.10
CA SER A 54 -1.11 13.23 -13.98
C SER A 54 -2.03 13.10 -15.20
N ARG A 55 -1.48 12.81 -16.39
CA ARG A 55 -2.26 12.69 -17.65
C ARG A 55 -1.71 11.64 -18.61
N SER A 56 -1.37 10.46 -18.10
CA SER A 56 -0.81 9.40 -18.95
C SER A 56 -1.83 8.39 -19.48
N LEU A 57 -3.04 8.35 -18.91
CA LEU A 57 -4.04 7.34 -19.22
C LEU A 57 -5.42 7.97 -19.33
N ARG A 58 -6.20 7.50 -20.31
CA ARG A 58 -7.62 7.83 -20.45
C ARG A 58 -8.44 6.80 -19.69
N PHE A 59 -9.35 7.25 -18.85
CA PHE A 59 -10.37 6.37 -18.24
C PHE A 59 -11.33 5.87 -19.31
N ARG A 60 -11.71 4.59 -19.18
CA ARG A 60 -12.52 3.89 -20.15
C ARG A 60 -13.78 3.36 -19.48
N TYR A 61 -14.88 3.39 -20.21
CA TYR A 61 -16.12 2.75 -19.77
C TYR A 61 -16.01 1.24 -19.93
N GLU A 62 -16.78 0.51 -19.12
CA GLU A 62 -16.83 -0.96 -19.14
C GLU A 62 -17.16 -1.49 -20.54
N CYS A 63 -18.09 -0.85 -21.25
CA CYS A 63 -18.49 -1.23 -22.61
C CYS A 63 -17.38 -1.06 -23.67
N GLU A 64 -16.28 -0.34 -23.37
CA GLU A 64 -15.13 -0.22 -24.28
C GLU A 64 -14.10 -1.35 -24.07
N ILE A 65 -14.20 -2.12 -22.98
CA ILE A 65 -13.14 -3.00 -22.47
C ILE A 65 -13.38 -4.48 -22.77
N GLU A 66 -14.45 -4.86 -23.47
CA GLU A 66 -14.71 -6.26 -23.83
C GLU A 66 -13.48 -6.93 -24.49
N GLY A 67 -12.89 -7.88 -23.76
CA GLY A 67 -11.72 -8.64 -24.19
C GLY A 67 -10.39 -7.88 -24.19
N ARG A 68 -10.28 -6.70 -23.55
CA ARG A 68 -9.04 -5.89 -23.48
C ARG A 68 -8.77 -5.42 -22.05
N SER A 69 -7.55 -4.92 -21.79
CA SER A 69 -7.23 -4.27 -20.52
C SER A 69 -7.49 -2.75 -20.59
N ALA A 70 -7.74 -2.12 -19.44
CA ALA A 70 -7.88 -0.66 -19.33
C ALA A 70 -6.59 0.11 -19.65
N GLY A 71 -5.46 -0.59 -19.75
CA GLY A 71 -4.12 -0.01 -19.74
C GLY A 71 -3.54 0.06 -18.33
N SER A 72 -2.34 0.65 -18.21
CA SER A 72 -1.63 0.81 -16.95
C SER A 72 -1.29 2.28 -16.72
N ILE A 73 -1.49 2.76 -15.50
CA ILE A 73 -1.02 4.08 -15.08
C ILE A 73 0.51 4.02 -15.00
N VAL A 74 1.20 4.96 -15.66
CA VAL A 74 2.67 5.05 -15.60
C VAL A 74 3.09 6.03 -14.52
N GLY A 75 4.35 5.93 -14.12
CA GLY A 75 4.97 6.82 -13.16
C GLY A 75 5.21 8.21 -13.74
N ALA A 76 5.31 9.21 -12.87
CA ALA A 76 5.56 10.61 -13.22
C ALA A 76 6.92 10.82 -13.91
N ASN A 77 7.91 9.98 -13.65
CA ASN A 77 9.24 10.02 -14.24
C ASN A 77 9.40 9.09 -15.46
N ASN A 78 8.29 8.58 -16.00
CA ASN A 78 8.31 7.71 -17.17
C ASN A 78 8.84 8.43 -18.42
N THR A 79 9.86 7.86 -19.07
CA THR A 79 10.36 8.31 -20.38
C THR A 79 10.13 7.25 -21.47
N ALA A 80 10.50 7.54 -22.72
CA ALA A 80 10.39 6.56 -23.80
C ALA A 80 11.38 5.39 -23.63
N GLU A 81 12.53 5.68 -23.02
CA GLU A 81 13.63 4.74 -22.79
C GLU A 81 13.50 4.01 -21.44
N ASN A 82 12.86 4.65 -20.45
CA ASN A 82 12.70 4.10 -19.11
C ASN A 82 11.24 4.15 -18.67
N ARG A 83 10.60 2.99 -18.69
CA ARG A 83 9.20 2.84 -18.30
C ARG A 83 9.08 2.68 -16.79
N THR A 84 8.44 3.64 -16.12
CA THR A 84 8.22 3.62 -14.67
C THR A 84 6.73 3.49 -14.32
N TYR A 85 6.44 3.12 -13.07
CA TYR A 85 5.08 2.90 -12.56
C TYR A 85 4.93 3.47 -11.14
N PRO A 86 3.71 3.81 -10.72
CA PRO A 86 3.45 4.23 -9.33
C PRO A 86 4.03 3.21 -8.35
N THR A 87 4.87 3.66 -7.43
CA THR A 87 5.63 2.78 -6.55
C THR A 87 5.61 3.30 -5.13
N ILE A 88 5.38 2.40 -4.17
CA ILE A 88 5.43 2.68 -2.73
C ILE A 88 6.59 1.93 -2.07
N GLN A 89 7.00 2.41 -0.91
CA GLN A 89 7.95 1.76 -0.02
C GLN A 89 7.36 1.70 1.39
N VAL A 90 7.32 0.49 1.96
CA VAL A 90 6.98 0.30 3.38
C VAL A 90 8.23 0.57 4.20
N MET A 91 8.15 1.53 5.11
CA MET A 91 9.26 1.98 5.95
C MET A 91 9.14 1.38 7.34
N ASN A 92 10.27 1.08 7.98
CA ASN A 92 10.35 0.61 9.37
C ASN A 92 9.54 -0.68 9.66
N TYR A 93 9.37 -1.55 8.65
CA TYR A 93 8.68 -2.82 8.81
C TYR A 93 9.33 -3.90 7.93
N GLN A 94 9.47 -5.10 8.47
CA GLN A 94 9.93 -6.28 7.76
C GLN A 94 9.06 -7.47 8.17
N GLY A 95 8.31 -8.00 7.21
CA GLY A 95 7.35 -9.07 7.44
C GLY A 95 6.31 -9.12 6.32
N PRO A 96 5.36 -10.07 6.37
CA PRO A 96 4.24 -10.13 5.44
C PRO A 96 3.32 -8.90 5.58
N TYR A 97 2.83 -8.38 4.47
CA TYR A 97 1.86 -7.28 4.45
C TYR A 97 0.95 -7.37 3.23
N ALA A 98 -0.19 -6.70 3.28
CA ALA A 98 -1.11 -6.51 2.15
C ALA A 98 -1.19 -5.02 1.78
N VAL A 99 -1.43 -4.74 0.51
CA VAL A 99 -1.61 -3.37 -0.01
C VAL A 99 -2.97 -3.27 -0.68
N VAL A 100 -3.78 -2.34 -0.21
CA VAL A 100 -5.08 -2.00 -0.83
C VAL A 100 -4.92 -0.69 -1.59
N VAL A 101 -5.37 -0.69 -2.85
CA VAL A 101 -5.36 0.50 -3.70
C VAL A 101 -6.80 0.80 -4.11
N SER A 102 -7.24 2.02 -3.85
CA SER A 102 -8.57 2.52 -4.21
C SER A 102 -8.48 3.92 -4.82
N CYS A 103 -9.49 4.30 -5.60
CA CYS A 103 -9.64 5.67 -6.06
C CYS A 103 -10.34 6.50 -5.00
N VAL A 104 -9.93 7.77 -4.86
CA VAL A 104 -10.55 8.75 -3.96
C VAL A 104 -10.79 10.07 -4.66
N THR A 105 -11.64 10.92 -4.08
CA THR A 105 -11.85 12.29 -4.54
C THR A 105 -10.61 13.16 -4.35
N LYS A 106 -10.38 14.11 -5.26
CA LYS A 106 -9.30 15.11 -5.15
C LYS A 106 -9.52 16.12 -4.02
N ASP A 107 -10.78 16.32 -3.64
CA ASP A 107 -11.16 17.32 -2.64
C ASP A 107 -10.62 16.83 -1.30
N GLY A 108 -9.91 17.72 -0.60
CA GLY A 108 -9.04 17.37 0.53
C GLY A 108 -9.76 16.65 1.68
N PRO A 109 -9.03 16.34 2.77
CA PRO A 109 -9.54 15.49 3.84
C PRO A 109 -10.90 15.96 4.41
N PRO A 110 -11.85 15.04 4.65
CA PRO A 110 -11.75 13.60 4.43
C PRO A 110 -11.90 13.23 2.95
N TYR A 111 -10.96 12.45 2.42
CA TYR A 111 -11.05 11.86 1.08
C TYR A 111 -12.22 10.86 1.05
N ARG A 112 -13.04 10.91 0.00
CA ARG A 112 -14.18 10.01 -0.21
C ARG A 112 -13.89 9.01 -1.32
#